data_AF-A0A2J2HG60-F1
#
_entry.id   AF-A0A2J2HG60-F1
#
_cell.length_a   1.000
_cell.length_b   1.000
_cell.length_c   1.000
_cell.angle_alpha   90.00
_cell.angle_beta   90.00
_cell.angle_gamma   90.00
#
_symmetry.space_group_name_H-M   'P 1'
#
loop_
_entity.id
_entity.type
_entity.pdbx_description
1 polymer ?
#
loop_
_entity_poly.entity_id
_entity_poly.type
_entity_poly.pdbx_seq_one_letter_code
_entity_poly.pdbx_strand_id
1 'polypeptide(L)' 'MRGGQVVGLHSQCSCIMIIRTCNEELVREAIKLGADEARCEGSKLIVTWSGKEEPPCSLKCLVMQTMGEMIWKA' A
#
# COMPACT_ATOMS: atom_id res chain seq x y z
N MET A 1 -13.55 19.28 7.28
CA MET A 1 -12.39 18.76 6.52
C MET A 1 -12.00 17.44 7.16
N ARG A 2 -12.29 16.31 6.50
CA ARG A 2 -12.21 14.96 7.10
C ARG A 2 -10.78 14.44 6.93
N GLY A 3 -10.08 14.26 8.06
CA GLY A 3 -8.71 13.73 8.10
C GLY A 3 -8.65 12.29 7.60
N GLY A 4 -7.69 12.00 6.74
CA GLY A 4 -7.33 10.62 6.40
C GLY A 4 -6.78 9.95 7.65
N GLN A 5 -7.42 8.88 8.10
CA GLN A 5 -6.90 8.07 9.20
C GLN A 5 -5.73 7.24 8.66
N VAL A 6 -4.54 7.49 9.20
CA VAL A 6 -3.35 6.67 8.95
C VAL A 6 -3.46 5.45 9.86
N VAL A 7 -3.90 4.32 9.30
CA VAL A 7 -4.03 3.07 10.06
C VAL A 7 -2.75 2.26 9.82
N GLY A 8 -1.97 2.05 10.89
CA GLY A 8 -0.78 1.20 10.82
C GLY A 8 -1.16 -0.20 10.32
N LEU A 9 -0.40 -0.73 9.36
CA LEU A 9 -0.60 -2.05 8.79
C LEU A 9 -0.35 -3.13 9.86
N HIS A 10 -1.34 -3.46 10.69
CA HIS A 10 -1.30 -4.65 11.54
C HIS A 10 -1.56 -5.87 10.64
N SER A 11 -0.49 -6.51 10.17
CA SER A 11 -0.58 -7.55 9.14
C SER A 11 -0.19 -8.91 9.67
N GLN A 12 -1.11 -9.88 9.63
CA GLN A 12 -0.83 -11.32 9.79
C GLN A 12 -0.14 -11.93 8.56
N CYS A 13 0.20 -11.12 7.55
CA CYS A 13 0.81 -11.59 6.31
C CYS A 13 2.30 -11.92 6.50
N SER A 14 2.71 -13.10 6.03
CA SER A 14 4.13 -13.48 5.97
C SER A 14 4.82 -12.82 4.77
N CYS A 15 5.22 -11.56 4.94
CA CYS A 15 5.94 -10.81 3.91
C CYS A 15 7.45 -11.09 3.98
N ILE A 16 8.08 -11.39 2.84
CA ILE A 16 9.54 -11.40 2.76
C ILE A 16 10.00 -9.94 2.83
N MET A 17 10.77 -9.60 3.86
CA MET A 17 11.30 -8.25 4.10
C MET A 17 12.47 -7.94 3.17
N ILE A 18 12.17 -7.56 1.93
CA ILE A 18 13.13 -6.99 0.98
C ILE A 18 12.78 -5.52 0.84
N ILE A 19 13.67 -4.62 1.28
CA ILE A 19 13.45 -3.18 1.13
C ILE A 19 13.65 -2.81 -0.35
N ARG A 20 12.61 -2.22 -0.95
CA ARG A 20 12.57 -1.76 -2.34
C ARG A 20 12.34 -0.26 -2.39
N THR A 21 12.92 0.40 -3.38
CA THR A 21 12.58 1.80 -3.70
C THR A 21 11.33 1.80 -4.58
N CYS A 22 10.34 2.64 -4.24
CA CYS A 22 9.17 2.84 -5.08
C CYS A 22 9.56 3.26 -6.50
N ASN A 23 8.94 2.65 -7.50
CA ASN A 23 9.10 2.96 -8.91
C ASN A 23 7.76 2.76 -9.65
N GLU A 24 7.72 3.10 -10.94
CA GLU A 24 6.49 2.95 -11.75
C GLU A 24 5.98 1.50 -11.84
N GLU A 25 6.89 0.52 -11.80
CA GLU A 25 6.52 -0.89 -11.85
C GLU A 25 5.72 -1.29 -10.61
N LEU A 26 6.18 -0.90 -9.42
CA LEU A 26 5.50 -1.14 -8.15
C LEU A 26 4.17 -0.38 -8.08
N VAL A 27 4.10 0.83 -8.63
CA VAL A 27 2.83 1.57 -8.74
C VAL A 27 1.83 0.80 -9.60
N ARG A 28 2.23 0.32 -10.79
CA ARG A 28 1.36 -0.48 -11.66
C ARG A 28 0.96 -1.80 -11.02
N GLU A 29 1.87 -2.43 -10.29
CA GLU A 29 1.61 -3.66 -9.55
C GLU A 29 0.57 -3.45 -8.44
N ALA A 30 0.68 -2.37 -7.67
CA ALA A 30 -0.30 -2.02 -6.65
C ALA A 30 -1.72 -1.86 -7.22
N ILE A 31 -1.85 -1.17 -8.36
CA ILE A 31 -3.14 -1.03 -9.07
C ILE A 31 -3.65 -2.38 -9.56
N LYS A 32 -2.79 -3.24 -10.12
CA LYS A 32 -3.18 -4.61 -10.54
C LYS A 32 -3.67 -5.46 -9.37
N LEU A 33 -3.15 -5.23 -8.18
CA LEU A 33 -3.56 -5.89 -6.94
C LEU A 33 -4.84 -5.30 -6.32
N GLY A 34 -5.46 -4.33 -6.99
CA GLY A 34 -6.78 -3.79 -6.64
C GLY A 34 -6.75 -2.45 -5.89
N ALA A 35 -5.60 -1.80 -5.74
CA ALA A 35 -5.55 -0.44 -5.22
C ALA A 35 -6.35 0.52 -6.11
N ASP A 36 -7.12 1.42 -5.50
CA ASP A 36 -7.84 2.46 -6.25
C ASP A 36 -6.86 3.47 -6.85
N GLU A 37 -5.86 3.86 -6.06
CA GLU A 37 -4.82 4.79 -6.45
C GLU A 37 -3.49 4.32 -5.84
N ALA A 38 -2.40 4.55 -6.57
CA ALA A 38 -1.05 4.28 -6.09
C ALA A 38 -0.09 5.31 -6.67
N ARG A 39 0.87 5.78 -5.85
CA ARG A 39 1.89 6.73 -6.26
C ARG A 39 3.17 6.57 -5.44
N CYS A 40 4.29 7.03 -5.99
CA CYS A 40 5.53 7.13 -5.23
C CYS A 40 5.63 8.51 -4.57
N GLU A 41 5.96 8.52 -3.28
CA GLU A 41 6.41 9.71 -2.55
C GLU A 41 7.83 9.48 -2.06
N GLY A 42 8.81 10.01 -2.79
CA GLY A 42 10.21 9.63 -2.61
C GLY A 42 10.40 8.13 -2.87
N SER A 43 10.95 7.40 -1.91
CA SER A 43 11.13 5.95 -1.98
C SER A 43 9.91 5.14 -1.53
N LYS A 44 8.89 5.79 -0.98
CA LYS A 44 7.72 5.14 -0.38
C LYS A 44 6.61 4.95 -1.41
N LEU A 45 5.95 3.79 -1.39
CA LEU A 45 4.72 3.58 -2.13
C LEU A 45 3.53 4.00 -1.25
N ILE A 46 2.73 4.94 -1.75
CA ILE A 46 1.48 5.36 -1.13
C ILE A 46 0.33 4.73 -1.90
N VAL A 47 -0.52 3.99 -1.20
CA VAL A 47 -1.66 3.26 -1.79
C VAL A 47 -2.96 3.74 -1.16
N THR A 48 -3.98 3.98 -1.97
CA THR A 48 -5.35 4.24 -1.52
C THR A 48 -6.18 2.97 -1.70
N TRP A 49 -6.94 2.60 -0.67
CA TRP A 49 -7.84 1.45 -0.67
C TRP A 49 -9.22 1.86 -0.16
N SER A 50 -10.26 1.61 -0.96
CA SER A 50 -11.66 1.87 -0.70
C SER A 50 -12.51 0.59 -0.57
N GLY A 51 -11.86 -0.57 -0.63
CA GLY A 51 -12.52 -1.87 -0.50
C GLY A 51 -13.21 -2.02 0.86
N LYS A 52 -14.40 -2.63 0.84
CA LYS A 52 -15.16 -2.96 2.05
C LYS A 52 -14.46 -4.03 2.91
N GLU A 53 -13.61 -4.83 2.29
CA GLU A 53 -12.84 -5.90 2.92
C GLU A 53 -11.38 -5.51 3.08
N GLU A 54 -10.64 -6.33 3.83
CA GLU A 54 -9.23 -6.12 4.07
C GLU A 54 -8.41 -6.28 2.77
N PRO A 55 -7.45 -5.38 2.49
CA PRO A 55 -6.63 -5.49 1.29
C PRO A 55 -5.81 -6.78 1.27
N PRO A 56 -5.54 -7.34 0.08
CA PRO A 56 -4.85 -8.61 -0.06
C PRO A 56 -3.42 -8.53 0.49
N CYS A 57 -2.93 -9.65 1.04
CA CYS A 57 -1.58 -9.72 1.62
C CYS A 57 -0.48 -9.30 0.64
N SER A 58 -0.63 -9.61 -0.65
CA SER A 58 0.30 -9.19 -1.70
C SER A 58 0.44 -7.66 -1.76
N LEU A 59 -0.68 -6.93 -1.71
CA LEU A 59 -0.68 -5.47 -1.73
C LEU A 59 -0.06 -4.89 -0.45
N LYS A 60 -0.41 -5.47 0.70
CA LYS A 60 0.16 -5.08 2.00
C LYS A 60 1.68 -5.28 2.06
N CYS A 61 2.16 -6.42 1.57
CA CYS A 61 3.60 -6.70 1.52
C CYS A 61 4.32 -5.72 0.59
N LEU A 62 3.73 -5.36 -0.55
CA LEU A 62 4.29 -4.37 -1.47
C LEU A 62 4.49 -3.00 -0.78
N VAL A 63 3.48 -2.56 -0.02
CA VAL A 63 3.54 -1.33 0.78
C VAL A 63 4.62 -1.44 1.86
N MET A 64 4.67 -2.55 2.61
CA MET A 64 5.69 -2.76 3.65
C MET A 64 7.12 -2.78 3.09
N GLN A 65 7.34 -3.41 1.94
CA GLN A 65 8.65 -3.51 1.29
C GLN A 65 9.20 -2.15 0.86
N THR A 66 8.34 -1.15 0.63
CA THR A 66 8.77 0.22 0.30
C THR A 66 8.77 1.15 1.51
N MET A 67 8.50 0.61 2.71
CA MET A 67 8.20 1.41 3.91
C MET A 67 7.09 2.45 3.63
N GLY A 68 6.18 2.05 2.76
CA GLY A 68 5.08 2.84 2.25
C GLY A 68 3.92 2.90 3.23
N GLU A 69 2.86 3.55 2.77
CA GLU A 69 1.66 3.80 3.58
C GLU A 69 0.41 3.43 2.79
N MET A 70 -0.60 2.93 3.51
CA MET A 70 -1.90 2.60 2.94
C MET A 70 -2.96 3.51 3.56
N ILE A 71 -3.64 4.27 2.71
CA ILE A 71 -4.69 5.21 3.05
C ILE A 71 -6.04 4.54 2.80
N TRP A 72 -6.82 4.39 3.86
CA TRP A 72 -8.17 3.86 3.77
C TRP A 72 -9.15 4.98 3.42
N LYS A 73 -9.84 4.82 2.29
CA LYS A 73 -10.87 5.75 1.82
C LYS A 73 -12.23 5.20 2.22
N ALA A 74 -12.88 5.90 3.15
CA ALA A 74 -14.23 5.58 3.63
C ALA A 74 -15.31 6.01 2.64
#